data_AF-A0A5Q4GB58-F1
#
_entry.id   AF-A0A5Q4GB58-F1
#
_cell.length_a   1.000
_cell.length_b   1.000
_cell.length_c   1.000
_cell.angle_alpha   90.00
_cell.angle_beta   90.00
_cell.angle_gamma   90.00
#
_symmetry.space_group_name_H-M   'P 1'
#
loop_
_entity.id
_entity.type
_entity.pdbx_description
1 polymer ?
#
loop_
_entity_poly.entity_id
_entity_poly.type
_entity_poly.pdbx_seq_one_letter_code
_entity_poly.pdbx_strand_id
1 'polypeptide(L)'
;MARQSIQVVAAEILWEAPASLATGQQFSFSAAGPVGNGSYLTLVPADSPAGHYEAWQWTQDAGDYVWTAPDQPGRWELRYVLGDGSTASSWPLIVH
;
A
#
# COMPACT_ATOMS: atom_id res chain seq x y z
N MET A 1 3.71 25.94 -1.91
CA MET A 1 3.62 24.60 -2.54
C MET A 1 3.55 23.57 -1.42
N ALA A 2 2.35 23.22 -0.96
CA ALA A 2 2.13 22.30 0.15
C ALA A 2 1.20 21.20 -0.35
N ARG A 3 1.65 19.95 -0.34
CA ARG A 3 0.77 18.80 -0.65
C ARG A 3 -0.02 18.53 0.62
N GLN A 4 -1.32 18.77 0.51
CA GLN A 4 -2.28 18.84 1.60
C GLN A 4 -2.38 17.50 2.33
N SER A 5 -2.44 17.58 3.66
CA SER A 5 -2.70 16.50 4.60
C SER A 5 -4.03 15.81 4.27
N ILE A 6 -3.97 14.53 3.90
CA ILE A 6 -5.14 13.68 3.80
C ILE A 6 -5.29 12.99 5.15
N GLN A 7 -6.22 13.48 5.98
CA GLN A 7 -6.82 12.67 7.03
C GLN A 7 -7.72 11.64 6.33
N VAL A 8 -7.22 10.43 6.11
CA VAL A 8 -8.07 9.29 5.76
C VAL A 8 -8.83 8.90 7.03
N VAL A 9 -10.05 9.41 7.17
CA VAL A 9 -11.00 8.90 8.15
C VAL A 9 -11.89 7.89 7.42
N ALA A 10 -11.57 6.60 7.50
CA ALA A 10 -12.52 5.53 7.18
C ALA A 10 -12.07 4.17 7.75
N ALA A 11 -12.68 3.81 8.89
CA ALA A 11 -12.75 2.48 9.52
C ALA A 11 -11.41 1.80 9.87
N GLU A 12 -10.85 2.09 11.06
CA GLU A 12 -9.93 1.25 11.87
C GLU A 12 -8.84 0.42 11.18
N ILE A 13 -8.45 0.73 9.93
CA ILE A 13 -7.30 0.11 9.28
C ILE A 13 -6.06 0.77 9.87
N LEU A 14 -5.49 0.12 10.88
CA LEU A 14 -4.18 0.46 11.40
C LEU A 14 -3.16 0.09 10.34
N TRP A 15 -2.50 1.12 9.80
CA TRP A 15 -1.44 0.97 8.84
C TRP A 15 -0.21 1.78 9.19
N GLU A 16 0.91 1.09 9.34
CA GLU A 16 2.20 1.72 9.59
C GLU A 16 3.15 1.35 8.45
N ALA A 17 3.30 2.26 7.49
CA ALA A 17 4.25 2.13 6.40
C ALA A 17 5.14 3.38 6.34
N PRO A 18 6.41 3.25 5.92
CA PRO A 18 7.27 4.41 5.68
C PRO A 18 6.64 5.33 4.63
N ALA A 19 6.96 6.63 4.67
CA ALA A 19 6.53 7.56 3.62
C ALA A 19 7.54 7.63 2.45
N SER A 20 8.78 7.22 2.69
CA SER A 20 9.88 7.27 1.73
C SER A 20 10.79 6.05 1.84
N LEU A 21 11.24 5.53 0.70
CA LEU A 21 12.07 4.34 0.57
C LEU A 21 13.16 4.59 -0.48
N ALA A 22 14.30 3.92 -0.38
CA ALA A 22 15.24 3.84 -1.51
C ALA A 22 14.81 2.71 -2.47
N THR A 23 15.15 2.81 -3.75
CA THR A 23 14.94 1.73 -4.72
C THR A 23 15.51 0.40 -4.23
N GLY A 24 14.75 -0.69 -4.32
CA GLY A 24 15.18 -2.01 -3.86
C GLY A 24 15.31 -2.15 -2.33
N GLN A 25 14.94 -1.14 -1.54
CA GLN A 25 15.01 -1.20 -0.09
C GLN A 25 13.92 -2.12 0.46
N GLN A 26 14.32 -3.11 1.26
CA GLN A 26 13.38 -3.91 2.03
C GLN A 26 12.76 -3.07 3.15
N PHE A 27 11.44 -3.13 3.30
CA PHE A 27 10.70 -2.43 4.33
C PHE A 27 9.60 -3.33 4.90
N SER A 28 9.32 -3.14 6.19
CA SER A 28 8.18 -3.75 6.86
C SER A 28 7.07 -2.74 7.04
N PHE A 29 5.84 -3.20 6.98
CA PHE A 29 4.67 -2.39 7.30
C PHE A 29 3.59 -3.26 7.94
N SER A 30 2.89 -2.71 8.93
CA SER A 30 1.86 -3.44 9.67
C SER A 30 0.50 -3.09 9.12
N ALA A 31 -0.31 -4.08 8.71
CA ALA A 31 -1.66 -3.88 8.20
C ALA A 31 -2.68 -4.62 9.07
N ALA A 32 -3.70 -3.93 9.57
CA ALA A 32 -4.88 -4.55 10.16
C ALA A 32 -6.13 -4.15 9.37
N GLY A 33 -6.97 -5.11 8.97
CA GLY A 33 -8.16 -4.87 8.17
C GLY A 33 -9.01 -6.13 7.99
N PRO A 34 -10.08 -6.10 7.18
CA PRO A 34 -10.92 -7.27 6.92
C PRO A 34 -10.14 -8.39 6.21
N VAL A 35 -9.73 -9.39 7.00
CA VAL A 35 -9.01 -10.57 6.52
C VAL A 35 -9.97 -11.66 6.02
N GLY A 36 -9.49 -12.51 5.10
CA GLY A 36 -10.15 -13.79 4.80
C GLY A 36 -11.18 -13.82 3.66
N ASN A 37 -11.35 -12.76 2.87
CA ASN A 37 -12.34 -12.72 1.77
C ASN A 37 -11.75 -12.51 0.36
N GLY A 38 -10.47 -12.83 0.14
CA GLY A 38 -9.78 -12.43 -1.09
C GLY A 38 -9.34 -10.96 -1.08
N SER A 39 -9.18 -10.39 0.11
CA SER A 39 -8.49 -9.11 0.28
C SER A 39 -7.00 -9.28 -0.02
N TYR A 40 -6.39 -8.28 -0.64
CA TYR A 40 -4.97 -8.27 -0.97
C TYR A 40 -4.37 -6.88 -0.87
N LEU A 41 -3.07 -6.87 -0.72
CA LEU A 41 -2.23 -5.70 -0.79
C LEU A 41 -1.63 -5.57 -2.17
N THR A 42 -1.52 -4.35 -2.68
CA THR A 42 -0.71 -4.09 -3.87
C THR A 42 0.09 -2.80 -3.78
N LEU A 43 1.27 -2.78 -4.41
CA LEU A 43 2.09 -1.60 -4.64
C LEU A 43 2.05 -1.24 -6.13
N VAL A 44 1.65 -0.01 -6.42
CA VAL A 44 1.49 0.48 -7.79
C VAL A 44 2.03 1.89 -7.93
N PRO A 45 2.49 2.32 -9.12
CA PRO A 45 2.82 3.73 -9.33
C PRO A 45 1.58 4.60 -9.11
N ALA A 46 1.74 5.76 -8.47
CA ALA A 46 0.63 6.63 -8.10
C ALA A 46 -0.19 7.12 -9.31
N ASP A 47 0.44 7.23 -10.47
CA ASP A 47 -0.20 7.64 -11.72
C ASP A 47 -0.58 6.43 -12.62
N SER A 48 -0.45 5.20 -12.13
CA SER A 48 -0.70 4.00 -12.93
C SER A 48 -2.20 3.74 -13.12
N PRO A 49 -2.67 3.44 -14.34
CA PRO A 49 -4.05 3.05 -14.57
C PRO A 49 -4.42 1.81 -13.74
N ALA A 50 -5.67 1.75 -13.29
CA ALA A 50 -6.18 0.59 -12.55
C ALA A 50 -5.93 -0.71 -13.35
N GLY A 51 -5.26 -1.68 -12.73
CA GLY A 51 -4.91 -2.96 -13.36
C GLY A 51 -3.41 -3.21 -13.59
N HIS A 52 -2.54 -2.23 -13.31
CA HIS A 52 -1.10 -2.47 -13.20
C HIS A 52 -0.77 -2.92 -11.77
N TYR A 53 -0.08 -4.06 -11.62
CA TYR A 53 0.35 -4.58 -10.33
C TYR A 53 1.82 -4.95 -10.47
N GLU A 54 2.73 -4.27 -9.76
CA GLU A 54 4.14 -4.70 -9.70
C GLU A 54 4.33 -5.72 -8.58
N ALA A 55 3.88 -5.37 -7.39
CA ALA A 55 3.87 -6.26 -6.23
C ALA A 55 2.46 -6.39 -5.69
N TRP A 56 2.06 -7.62 -5.37
CA TRP A 56 0.82 -7.88 -4.66
C TRP A 56 0.98 -9.09 -3.74
N GLN A 57 0.23 -9.09 -2.64
CA GLN A 57 0.25 -10.16 -1.65
C GLN A 57 -1.14 -10.31 -1.03
N TRP A 58 -1.65 -11.53 -0.92
CA TRP A 58 -2.90 -11.79 -0.22
C TRP A 58 -2.79 -11.43 1.26
N THR A 59 -3.78 -10.74 1.80
CA THR A 59 -3.89 -10.49 3.25
C THR A 59 -4.58 -11.69 3.89
N GLN A 60 -3.78 -12.64 4.37
CA GLN A 60 -4.28 -13.84 5.03
C GLN A 60 -4.66 -13.56 6.49
N ASP A 61 -3.89 -12.73 7.18
CA ASP A 61 -4.08 -12.35 8.59
C ASP A 61 -3.72 -10.86 8.83
N ALA A 62 -4.21 -10.28 9.92
CA ALA A 62 -3.74 -8.96 10.35
C ALA A 62 -2.34 -9.12 10.92
N GLY A 63 -1.38 -8.28 10.50
CA GLY A 63 0.00 -8.44 10.95
C GLY A 63 1.01 -7.63 10.16
N ASP A 64 2.28 -8.01 10.33
CA ASP A 64 3.42 -7.38 9.69
C ASP A 64 3.72 -8.01 8.34
N TYR A 65 3.81 -7.15 7.33
CA TYR A 65 4.15 -7.49 5.96
C TYR A 65 5.53 -6.95 5.65
N VAL A 66 6.30 -7.69 4.85
CA VAL A 66 7.65 -7.31 4.47
C VAL A 66 7.74 -7.32 2.97
N TRP A 67 7.96 -6.15 2.38
CA TRP A 67 8.08 -5.95 0.94
C TRP A 67 9.40 -5.30 0.57
N THR A 68 9.76 -5.43 -0.70
CA THR A 68 10.90 -4.73 -1.29
C THR A 68 10.36 -3.56 -2.11
N ALA A 69 10.93 -2.38 -1.90
CA ALA A 69 10.62 -1.21 -2.70
C ALA A 69 10.96 -1.47 -4.17
N PRO A 70 10.16 -0.96 -5.12
CA PRO A 70 10.44 -1.05 -6.54
C PRO A 70 11.82 -0.49 -6.89
N ASP A 71 12.41 -1.02 -7.96
CA ASP A 71 13.70 -0.53 -8.48
C ASP A 71 13.54 0.79 -9.25
N GLN A 72 12.29 1.23 -9.46
CA GLN A 72 11.98 2.48 -10.14
C GLN A 72 11.67 3.59 -9.13
N PRO A 73 12.44 4.69 -9.13
CA PRO A 73 12.14 5.85 -8.31
C PRO A 73 10.88 6.55 -8.82
N GLY A 74 10.08 7.08 -7.90
CA GLY A 74 8.81 7.73 -8.25
C GLY A 74 7.83 7.81 -7.09
N ARG A 75 6.60 8.21 -7.42
CA ARG A 75 5.47 8.17 -6.48
C ARG A 75 4.77 6.84 -6.64
N TRP A 76 4.52 6.20 -5.52
CA TRP A 76 3.89 4.90 -5.40
C TRP A 76 2.73 4.96 -4.43
N GLU A 77 1.83 4.00 -4.55
CA GLU A 77 0.70 3.82 -3.66
C GLU A 77 0.64 2.36 -3.23
N LEU A 78 0.66 2.15 -1.92
CA LEU A 78 0.33 0.89 -1.28
C LEU A 78 -1.18 0.87 -1.05
N ARG A 79 -1.90 -0.09 -1.63
CA ARG A 79 -3.37 -0.15 -1.60
C ARG A 79 -3.86 -1.41 -0.88
N TYR A 80 -4.83 -1.28 0.04
CA TYR A 80 -5.66 -2.38 0.53
C TYR A 80 -6.78 -2.56 -0.47
N VAL A 81 -6.85 -3.72 -1.11
CA VAL A 81 -7.97 -4.07 -1.98
C VAL A 81 -8.77 -5.17 -1.30
N LEU A 82 -10.08 -4.98 -1.17
CA LEU A 82 -10.99 -5.99 -0.64
C LEU A 82 -11.30 -7.03 -1.72
N GLY A 83 -11.83 -8.18 -1.31
CA GLY A 83 -12.20 -9.26 -2.24
C GLY A 83 -13.24 -8.91 -3.30
N ASP A 84 -14.00 -7.82 -3.10
CA ASP A 84 -14.93 -7.27 -4.10
C ASP A 84 -14.24 -6.36 -5.14
N GLY A 85 -12.92 -6.15 -5.01
CA GLY A 85 -12.10 -5.30 -5.88
C GLY A 85 -12.09 -3.83 -5.49
N SER A 86 -12.79 -3.42 -4.43
CA SER A 86 -12.78 -2.04 -3.96
C SER A 86 -11.50 -1.74 -3.15
N THR A 87 -10.94 -0.55 -3.31
CA THR A 87 -9.79 -0.11 -2.50
C THR A 87 -10.31 0.46 -1.18
N ALA A 88 -10.02 -0.22 -0.07
CA ALA A 88 -10.44 0.22 1.27
C ALA A 88 -9.56 1.34 1.81
N SER A 89 -8.25 1.30 1.55
CA SER A 89 -7.30 2.32 2.00
C SER A 89 -6.08 2.35 1.09
N SER A 90 -5.43 3.51 1.01
CA SER A 90 -4.21 3.71 0.22
C SER A 90 -3.19 4.56 0.98
N TRP A 91 -1.94 4.16 0.95
CA TRP A 91 -0.82 4.86 1.58
C TRP A 91 0.18 5.35 0.52
N PRO A 92 0.45 6.67 0.46
CA PRO A 92 1.40 7.23 -0.50
C PRO A 92 2.83 6.92 -0.08
N LEU A 93 3.63 6.48 -1.04
CA LEU A 93 5.04 6.14 -0.90
C LEU A 93 5.86 6.93 -1.91
N ILE A 94 7.06 7.36 -1.51
CA ILE A 94 8.03 7.94 -2.42
C ILE A 94 9.25 7.02 -2.47
N VAL A 95 9.58 6.53 -3.65
CA VAL A 95 10.80 5.76 -3.88
C VAL A 95 11.83 6.70 -4.53
N HIS A 96 13.02 6.76 -3.94
CA HIS A 96 14.13 7.60 -4.39
C HIS A 96 15.27 6.78 -4.99
#